data_AF-D6SLN8-F1
#
_entry.id   AF-D6SLN8-F1
#
_cell.length_a   1.000
_cell.length_b   1.000
_cell.length_c   1.000
_cell.angle_alpha   90.00
_cell.angle_beta   90.00
_cell.angle_gamma   90.00
#
_symmetry.space_group_name_H-M   'P 1'
#
loop_
_entity.id
_entity.type
_entity.pdbx_description
1 polymer ?
#
loop_
_entity_poly.entity_id
_entity_poly.type
_entity_poly.pdbx_seq_one_letter_code
_entity_poly.pdbx_strand_id
1 'polypeptide(L)'
;MNRQELIKKAAEIKTPSKQAARQFQEASPSLVDELNQIMCSRSDLEKLIGKNNREMMLDNHNNHARFMSALLVDYRPEVLVDTVFWVLRTYRAHGFQPAYWPAQLNAWLQLFQKHLSPEAYEEVSPVYNFIIVNQAFFDRSNPACPEDL
;
A
#
# COMPACT_ATOMS: atom_id res chain seq x y z
N MET A 1 -5.61 -1.93 -18.49
CA MET A 1 -6.69 -1.29 -17.73
C MET A 1 -6.36 0.17 -17.53
N ASN A 2 -7.35 1.04 -17.66
CA ASN A 2 -7.26 2.46 -17.33
C ASN A 2 -7.72 2.71 -15.88
N ARG A 3 -7.63 3.97 -15.43
CA ARG A 3 -8.06 4.41 -14.09
C ARG A 3 -9.51 4.02 -13.77
N GLN A 4 -10.45 4.23 -14.69
CA GLN A 4 -11.87 3.92 -14.45
C GLN A 4 -12.11 2.42 -14.27
N GLU A 5 -11.41 1.59 -15.04
CA GLU A 5 -11.48 0.13 -14.89
C GLU A 5 -10.89 -0.35 -13.56
N LEU A 6 -9.82 0.29 -13.07
CA LEU A 6 -9.27 0.03 -11.74
C LEU A 6 -10.26 0.40 -10.64
N ILE A 7 -10.92 1.55 -10.73
CA ILE A 7 -11.94 1.99 -9.76
C ILE A 7 -13.10 1.00 -9.74
N LYS A 8 -13.60 0.61 -10.92
CA LYS A 8 -14.69 -0.37 -11.02
C LYS A 8 -14.34 -1.70 -10.35
N LYS A 9 -13.12 -2.21 -10.57
CA LYS A 9 -12.65 -3.43 -9.89
C LYS A 9 -12.44 -3.22 -8.38
N ALA A 10 -11.90 -2.08 -7.97
CA ALA A 10 -11.74 -1.75 -6.55
C ALA A 10 -13.10 -1.65 -5.83
N ALA A 11 -14.17 -1.28 -6.54
CA ALA A 11 -15.54 -1.23 -6.01
C ALA A 11 -16.15 -2.62 -5.77
N GLU A 12 -15.57 -3.69 -6.32
CA GLU A 12 -15.98 -5.07 -6.03
C GLU A 12 -15.46 -5.56 -4.68
N ILE A 13 -14.51 -4.84 -4.06
CA ILE A 13 -14.03 -5.14 -2.72
C ILE A 13 -15.14 -4.78 -1.72
N LYS A 14 -15.55 -5.77 -0.92
CA LYS A 14 -16.47 -5.55 0.18
C LYS A 14 -15.82 -4.62 1.21
N THR A 15 -16.53 -3.56 1.60
CA THR A 15 -16.11 -2.67 2.67
C THR A 15 -15.84 -3.47 3.95
N PRO A 16 -14.65 -3.37 4.55
CA PRO A 16 -14.35 -4.00 5.82
C PRO A 16 -15.33 -3.59 6.91
N SER A 17 -15.60 -4.49 7.85
CA SER A 17 -16.38 -4.16 9.03
C SER A 17 -15.64 -3.14 9.90
N LYS A 18 -16.41 -2.40 10.71
CA LYS A 18 -15.83 -1.49 11.73
C LYS A 18 -14.91 -2.23 12.69
N GLN A 19 -15.18 -3.52 12.96
CA GLN A 19 -14.34 -4.34 13.83
C GLN A 19 -13.00 -4.66 13.18
N ALA A 20 -12.98 -5.08 11.91
CA ALA A 20 -11.74 -5.34 11.19
C ALA A 20 -10.91 -4.06 11.00
N ALA A 21 -11.55 -2.95 10.63
CA ALA A 21 -10.88 -1.65 10.51
C ALA A 21 -10.27 -1.19 11.85
N ARG A 22 -10.98 -1.39 12.97
CA ARG A 22 -10.47 -1.09 14.31
C ARG A 22 -9.30 -1.98 14.70
N GLN A 23 -9.38 -3.29 14.46
CA GLN A 23 -8.26 -4.20 14.74
C GLN A 23 -7.01 -3.80 13.94
N PHE A 24 -7.16 -3.48 12.66
CA PHE A 24 -6.05 -2.99 11.83
C PHE A 24 -5.44 -1.70 12.41
N GLN A 25 -6.29 -0.74 12.80
CA GLN A 25 -5.83 0.52 13.38
C GLN A 25 -5.07 0.30 14.71
N GLU A 26 -5.60 -0.55 15.59
CA GLU A 26 -4.97 -0.87 16.88
C GLU A 26 -3.63 -1.60 16.69
N ALA A 27 -3.54 -2.48 15.69
CA ALA A 27 -2.30 -3.21 15.36
C ALA A 27 -1.27 -2.37 14.56
N SER A 28 -1.68 -1.26 13.94
CA SER A 28 -0.87 -0.48 13.00
C SER A 28 0.52 -0.08 13.53
N PRO A 29 0.70 0.38 14.78
CA PRO A 29 2.03 0.70 15.30
C PRO A 29 2.99 -0.51 15.26
N SER A 30 2.55 -1.65 15.80
CA SER A 30 3.34 -2.89 15.81
C SER A 30 3.63 -3.40 14.41
N LEU A 31 2.65 -3.31 13.51
CA LEU A 31 2.82 -3.71 12.11
C LEU A 31 3.88 -2.86 11.40
N VAL A 32 3.86 -1.54 11.59
CA VAL A 32 4.86 -0.62 11.01
C VAL A 32 6.25 -0.92 11.55
N ASP A 33 6.38 -1.10 12.85
CA ASP A 33 7.67 -1.39 13.48
C ASP A 33 8.29 -2.70 12.96
N GLU A 34 7.49 -3.77 12.89
CA GLU A 34 7.94 -5.05 12.35
C GLU A 34 8.25 -4.97 10.85
N LEU A 35 7.43 -4.25 10.06
CA LEU A 35 7.70 -4.04 8.64
C LEU A 35 9.02 -3.29 8.43
N ASN A 36 9.27 -2.26 9.22
CA ASN A 36 10.52 -1.50 9.18
C ASN A 36 11.72 -2.40 9.47
N GLN A 37 11.62 -3.28 10.47
CA GLN A 37 12.67 -4.25 10.76
C GLN A 37 12.90 -5.22 9.59
N ILE A 38 11.84 -5.77 9.01
CA ILE A 38 11.90 -6.68 7.86
C ILE A 38 12.59 -6.00 6.68
N MET A 39 12.14 -4.80 6.31
CA MET A 39 12.65 -4.08 5.15
C MET A 39 14.08 -3.56 5.38
N CYS A 40 14.40 -3.04 6.56
CA CYS A 40 15.75 -2.59 6.91
C CYS A 40 16.78 -3.73 6.95
N SER A 41 16.33 -4.96 7.19
CA SER A 41 17.20 -6.14 7.23
C SER A 41 17.51 -6.72 5.84
N ARG A 42 16.91 -6.19 4.77
CA ARG A 42 17.14 -6.66 3.41
C ARG A 42 18.52 -6.26 2.90
N SER A 43 19.27 -7.24 2.39
CA SER A 43 20.58 -7.00 1.76
C SER A 43 20.49 -6.22 0.44
N ASP A 44 19.33 -6.23 -0.23
CA ASP A 44 19.07 -5.51 -1.47
C ASP A 44 18.34 -4.17 -1.26
N LEU A 45 18.19 -3.69 -0.02
CA LEU A 45 17.36 -2.53 0.30
C LEU A 45 17.69 -1.29 -0.56
N GLU A 46 18.96 -0.91 -0.65
CA GLU A 46 19.36 0.26 -1.45
C GLU A 46 19.04 0.10 -2.94
N LYS A 47 19.03 -1.14 -3.46
CA LYS A 47 18.61 -1.42 -4.83
C LYS A 47 17.10 -1.25 -5.00
N LEU A 48 16.32 -1.43 -3.95
CA LEU A 48 14.86 -1.28 -3.97
C LEU A 48 14.43 0.17 -3.83
N ILE A 49 15.05 0.94 -2.93
CA ILE A 49 14.59 2.28 -2.57
C ILE A 49 15.45 3.40 -3.13
N GLY A 50 16.64 3.10 -3.67
CA GLY A 50 17.64 4.09 -4.04
C GLY A 50 18.54 4.48 -2.85
N LYS A 51 19.67 5.11 -3.14
CA LYS A 51 20.62 5.56 -2.11
C LYS A 51 20.00 6.64 -1.24
N ASN A 52 20.30 6.63 0.06
CA ASN A 52 19.87 7.63 1.03
C ASN A 52 18.34 7.79 1.22
N ASN A 53 17.52 6.84 0.75
CA ASN A 53 16.05 6.90 0.85
C ASN A 53 15.45 6.12 2.03
N ARG A 54 16.28 5.65 2.97
CA ARG A 54 15.81 4.83 4.10
C ARG A 54 14.77 5.57 4.93
N GLU A 55 15.02 6.82 5.31
CA GLU A 55 14.09 7.61 6.12
C GLU A 55 12.74 7.80 5.41
N MET A 56 12.77 8.16 4.12
CA MET A 56 11.57 8.26 3.29
C MET A 56 10.78 6.94 3.21
N MET A 57 11.45 5.79 3.20
CA MET A 57 10.78 4.48 3.27
C MET A 57 10.07 4.28 4.62
N LEU A 58 10.72 4.65 5.74
CA LEU A 58 10.11 4.54 7.07
C LEU A 58 8.88 5.45 7.20
N ASP A 59 8.98 6.67 6.67
CA ASP A 59 7.86 7.61 6.60
C ASP A 59 6.74 7.07 5.71
N ASN A 60 7.08 6.44 4.57
CA ASN A 60 6.10 5.79 3.71
C ASN A 60 5.29 4.73 4.44
N HIS A 61 5.96 3.86 5.22
CA HIS A 61 5.26 2.81 5.96
C HIS A 61 4.30 3.39 7.02
N ASN A 62 4.72 4.46 7.71
CA ASN A 62 3.85 5.19 8.64
C ASN A 62 2.66 5.83 7.93
N ASN A 63 2.89 6.49 6.79
CA ASN A 63 1.85 7.13 6.01
C ASN A 63 0.88 6.11 5.41
N HIS A 64 1.39 4.97 4.95
CA HIS A 64 0.59 3.83 4.49
C HIS A 64 -0.34 3.35 5.59
N ALA A 65 0.16 3.09 6.81
CA ALA A 65 -0.66 2.62 7.92
C ALA A 65 -1.76 3.62 8.31
N ARG A 66 -1.45 4.92 8.33
CA ARG A 66 -2.42 6.00 8.60
C ARG A 66 -3.49 6.06 7.52
N PHE A 67 -3.08 6.06 6.25
CA PHE A 67 -3.99 6.09 5.11
C PHE A 67 -4.92 4.87 5.12
N MET A 68 -4.37 3.67 5.27
CA MET A 68 -5.14 2.43 5.30
C MET A 68 -6.08 2.39 6.51
N SER A 69 -5.64 2.85 7.70
CA SER A 69 -6.53 2.95 8.85
C SER A 69 -7.77 3.81 8.57
N ALA A 70 -7.60 4.94 7.88
CA ALA A 70 -8.72 5.81 7.51
C ALA A 70 -9.58 5.19 6.40
N LEU A 71 -8.94 4.64 5.35
CA LEU A 71 -9.62 4.06 4.19
C LEU A 71 -10.46 2.83 4.58
N LEU A 72 -9.99 1.98 5.50
CA LEU A 72 -10.72 0.77 5.90
C LEU A 72 -11.99 1.11 6.69
N VAL A 73 -12.06 2.27 7.35
CA VAL A 73 -13.26 2.76 8.05
C VAL A 73 -14.31 3.29 7.07
N ASP A 74 -13.87 4.03 6.04
CA ASP A 74 -14.71 4.58 4.98
C ASP A 74 -14.12 4.22 3.61
N TYR A 75 -14.39 2.99 3.17
CA TYR A 75 -13.79 2.47 1.95
C TYR A 75 -14.35 3.16 0.71
N ARG A 76 -13.47 3.91 0.02
CA ARG A 76 -13.78 4.59 -1.23
C ARG A 76 -12.82 4.14 -2.34
N PRO A 77 -13.30 3.38 -3.35
CA PRO A 77 -12.48 2.86 -4.44
C PRO A 77 -11.65 3.91 -5.18
N GLU A 78 -12.24 5.08 -5.43
CA GLU A 78 -11.58 6.20 -6.10
C GLU A 78 -10.39 6.71 -5.28
N VAL A 79 -10.57 6.86 -3.97
CA VAL A 79 -9.53 7.32 -3.05
C VAL A 79 -8.38 6.32 -3.01
N LEU A 80 -8.67 5.01 -2.97
CA LEU A 80 -7.64 3.97 -3.06
C LEU A 80 -6.84 4.10 -4.35
N VAL A 81 -7.51 4.08 -5.49
CA VAL A 81 -6.87 4.05 -6.81
C VAL A 81 -6.03 5.30 -7.05
N ASP A 82 -6.57 6.48 -6.75
CA ASP A 82 -5.87 7.75 -6.95
C ASP A 82 -4.67 7.90 -6.03
N THR A 83 -4.80 7.47 -4.76
CA THR A 83 -3.70 7.52 -3.81
C THR A 83 -2.57 6.59 -4.23
N VAL A 84 -2.89 5.36 -4.67
CA VAL A 84 -1.88 4.41 -5.15
C VAL A 84 -1.14 4.96 -6.37
N PHE A 85 -1.86 5.54 -7.35
CA PHE A 85 -1.22 6.22 -8.48
C PHE A 85 -0.25 7.32 -8.05
N TRP A 86 -0.69 8.19 -7.14
CA TRP A 86 0.13 9.28 -6.64
C TRP A 86 1.37 8.78 -5.90
N VAL A 87 1.22 7.79 -5.00
CA VAL A 87 2.34 7.21 -4.24
C VAL A 87 3.37 6.58 -5.18
N LEU A 88 2.95 5.71 -6.11
CA LEU A 88 3.92 5.07 -7.02
C LEU A 88 4.69 6.10 -7.84
N ARG A 89 4.01 7.14 -8.34
CA ARG A 89 4.64 8.22 -9.10
C ARG A 89 5.64 9.00 -8.26
N THR A 90 5.24 9.45 -7.08
CA THR A 90 6.07 10.26 -6.17
C THR A 90 7.34 9.51 -5.78
N TYR A 91 7.20 8.26 -5.32
CA TYR A 91 8.36 7.49 -4.84
C TYR A 91 9.27 7.04 -5.98
N ARG A 92 8.73 6.78 -7.18
CA ARG A 92 9.54 6.53 -8.38
C ARG A 92 10.39 7.75 -8.74
N ALA A 93 9.84 8.97 -8.63
CA ALA A 93 10.61 10.20 -8.85
C ALA A 93 11.76 10.36 -7.84
N HIS A 94 11.64 9.79 -6.65
CA HIS A 94 12.70 9.72 -5.64
C HIS A 94 13.66 8.53 -5.81
N GLY A 95 13.48 7.67 -6.81
CA GLY A 95 14.40 6.56 -7.12
C GLY A 95 14.00 5.20 -6.58
N PHE A 96 12.80 5.05 -6.02
CA PHE A 96 12.26 3.74 -5.65
C PHE A 96 11.99 2.90 -6.91
N GLN A 97 12.40 1.64 -6.86
CA GLN A 97 12.28 0.70 -7.96
C GLN A 97 10.94 -0.05 -7.91
N PRO A 98 10.40 -0.50 -9.06
CA PRO A 98 9.15 -1.27 -9.10
C PRO A 98 9.13 -2.49 -8.18
N ALA A 99 10.28 -3.13 -7.97
CA ALA A 99 10.44 -4.30 -7.10
C ALA A 99 10.22 -4.01 -5.59
N TYR A 100 10.30 -2.74 -5.15
CA TYR A 100 10.02 -2.36 -3.76
C TYR A 100 8.56 -2.63 -3.38
N TRP A 101 7.63 -2.36 -4.28
CA TRP A 101 6.19 -2.46 -4.01
C TRP A 101 5.72 -3.87 -3.67
N PRO A 102 6.01 -4.91 -4.47
CA PRO A 102 5.68 -6.27 -4.07
C PRO A 102 6.46 -6.72 -2.83
N ALA A 103 7.69 -6.24 -2.60
CA ALA A 103 8.44 -6.60 -1.40
C ALA A 103 7.74 -6.12 -0.12
N GLN A 104 7.33 -4.84 -0.05
CA GLN A 104 6.71 -4.28 1.15
C GLN A 104 5.24 -4.71 1.30
N LEU A 105 4.47 -4.80 0.20
CA LEU A 105 3.06 -5.21 0.25
C LEU A 105 2.89 -6.68 0.65
N ASN A 106 3.78 -7.57 0.22
CA ASN A 106 3.76 -8.96 0.68
C ASN A 106 4.16 -9.08 2.15
N ALA A 107 5.09 -8.25 2.64
CA ALA A 107 5.45 -8.21 4.05
C ALA A 107 4.27 -7.74 4.91
N TRP A 108 3.51 -6.72 4.47
CA TRP A 108 2.24 -6.34 5.11
C TRP A 108 1.27 -7.52 5.24
N LEU A 109 1.01 -8.25 4.15
CA LEU A 109 0.10 -9.40 4.18
C LEU A 109 0.55 -10.49 5.17
N GLN A 110 1.85 -10.79 5.23
CA GLN A 110 2.40 -11.74 6.22
C GLN A 110 2.19 -11.26 7.65
N LEU A 111 2.42 -9.97 7.90
CA LEU A 111 2.21 -9.38 9.22
C LEU A 111 0.73 -9.38 9.61
N PHE A 112 -0.20 -9.19 8.67
CA PHE A 112 -1.62 -9.30 8.98
C PHE A 112 -2.02 -10.69 9.45
N GLN A 113 -1.47 -11.75 8.85
CA GLN A 113 -1.73 -13.12 9.31
C GLN A 113 -1.24 -13.38 10.73
N LYS A 114 -0.20 -12.65 11.17
CA LYS A 114 0.36 -12.75 12.53
C LYS A 114 -0.42 -11.93 13.55
N HIS A 115 -0.89 -10.75 13.18
CA HIS A 115 -1.37 -9.74 14.13
C HIS A 115 -2.88 -9.52 14.11
N LEU A 116 -3.57 -9.86 13.02
CA LEU A 116 -5.02 -9.73 12.92
C LEU A 116 -5.69 -11.07 13.22
N SER A 117 -6.93 -11.01 13.71
CA SER A 117 -7.80 -12.19 13.71
C SER A 117 -8.01 -12.71 12.27
N PRO A 118 -8.30 -14.02 12.08
CA PRO A 118 -8.63 -14.56 10.77
C PRO A 118 -9.72 -13.76 10.05
N GLU A 119 -10.77 -13.35 10.76
CA GLU A 119 -11.88 -12.57 10.22
C GLU A 119 -11.43 -11.19 9.76
N ALA A 120 -10.61 -10.49 10.56
CA ALA A 120 -10.08 -9.18 10.16
C ALA A 120 -9.09 -9.30 8.99
N TYR A 121 -8.27 -10.35 8.95
CA TYR A 121 -7.39 -10.64 7.82
C TYR A 121 -8.19 -10.88 6.53
N GLU A 122 -9.26 -11.67 6.58
CA GLU A 122 -10.13 -11.94 5.43
C GLU A 122 -10.80 -10.68 4.89
N GLU A 123 -11.13 -9.71 5.76
CA GLU A 123 -11.75 -8.45 5.34
C GLU A 123 -10.73 -7.39 4.86
N VAL A 124 -9.51 -7.37 5.42
CA VAL A 124 -8.49 -6.35 5.08
C VAL A 124 -7.62 -6.76 3.89
N SER A 125 -7.23 -8.04 3.82
CA SER A 125 -6.32 -8.54 2.77
C SER A 125 -6.80 -8.32 1.33
N PRO A 126 -8.12 -8.32 1.00
CA PRO A 126 -8.59 -8.03 -0.36
C PRO A 126 -8.14 -6.66 -0.90
N VAL A 127 -8.04 -5.63 -0.04
CA VAL A 127 -7.58 -4.31 -0.46
C VAL A 127 -6.11 -4.35 -0.90
N TYR A 128 -5.27 -5.06 -0.15
CA TYR A 128 -3.85 -5.23 -0.46
C TYR A 128 -3.63 -6.13 -1.68
N ASN A 129 -4.39 -7.24 -1.76
CA ASN A 129 -4.38 -8.15 -2.90
C ASN A 129 -4.75 -7.42 -4.19
N PHE A 130 -5.74 -6.52 -4.13
CA PHE A 130 -6.10 -5.68 -5.26
C PHE A 130 -4.91 -4.83 -5.73
N ILE A 131 -4.19 -4.17 -4.82
CA ILE A 131 -3.02 -3.37 -5.18
C ILE A 131 -1.96 -4.26 -5.84
N ILE A 132 -1.62 -5.40 -5.23
CA ILE A 132 -0.60 -6.34 -5.70
C ILE A 132 -0.93 -6.88 -7.10
N VAL A 133 -2.14 -7.40 -7.30
CA VAL A 133 -2.57 -8.00 -8.58
C VAL A 133 -2.59 -6.97 -9.71
N ASN A 134 -2.87 -5.70 -9.38
CA ASN A 134 -3.01 -4.64 -10.38
C ASN A 134 -1.77 -3.73 -10.51
N GLN A 135 -0.65 -4.03 -9.84
CA GLN A 135 0.58 -3.20 -9.86
C GLN A 135 1.02 -2.79 -11.26
N ALA A 136 1.00 -3.71 -12.22
CA ALA A 136 1.42 -3.44 -13.60
C ALA A 136 0.57 -2.35 -14.29
N PHE A 137 -0.70 -2.19 -13.89
CA PHE A 137 -1.57 -1.14 -14.45
C PHE A 137 -1.34 0.21 -13.77
N PHE A 138 -0.97 0.20 -12.49
CA PHE A 138 -0.57 1.42 -11.80
C PHE A 138 0.74 2.00 -12.36
N ASP A 139 1.70 1.14 -12.75
CA ASP A 139 2.98 1.56 -13.33
C ASP A 139 2.87 2.01 -14.81
N ARG A 140 1.90 1.48 -15.56
CA ARG A 140 1.69 1.79 -16.99
C ARG A 140 0.89 3.07 -17.25
N SER A 141 0.21 3.61 -16.25
CA SER A 141 -0.59 4.82 -16.42
C SER A 141 0.29 6.06 -16.30
N ASN A 142 1.15 6.24 -17.29
CA ASN A 142 1.88 7.47 -17.54
C ASN A 142 1.04 8.31 -18.53
N PRO A 143 0.23 9.28 -18.09
CA PRO A 143 0.20 10.50 -18.85
C PRO A 143 1.55 11.16 -18.57
N ALA A 144 2.39 11.25 -19.60
CA ALA A 144 3.31 12.38 -19.65
C ALA A 144 2.48 13.63 -19.31
N CYS A 145 2.86 14.34 -18.24
CA CYS A 145 2.41 15.68 -17.86
C CYS A 145 0.98 16.11 -18.29
N PRO A 146 0.03 16.33 -17.38
CA PRO A 146 -0.82 17.49 -17.53
C PRO A 146 -0.02 18.71 -17.07
N GLU A 147 0.31 19.57 -18.03
CA GLU A 147 0.56 20.98 -17.77
C GLU A 147 -0.53 21.54 -16.84
N ASP A 148 -0.09 22.41 -15.93
CA ASP A 148 -0.87 23.49 -15.31
C ASP A 148 -2.03 23.15 -14.37
N LEU A 149 -1.75 23.32 -13.07
CA LEU A 149 -2.62 24.07 -12.15
C LEU A 149 -1.80 25.19 -11.50
#